data_AF-A0AAN8KWV9-F1
#
_entry.id   AF-A0AAN8KWV9-F1
#
_cell.length_a   1.000
_cell.length_b   1.000
_cell.length_c   1.000
_cell.angle_alpha   90.00
_cell.angle_beta   90.00
_cell.angle_gamma   90.00
#
_symmetry.space_group_name_H-M   'P 1'
#
loop_
_entity.id
_entity.type
_entity.pdbx_description
1 polymer ?
#
loop_
_entity_poly.entity_id
_entity_poly.type
_entity_poly.pdbx_seq_one_letter_code
_entity_poly.pdbx_strand_id
1 'polypeptide(L)'
;MNLLSLHPLTGSRHVPWLWTAAVFQLGVCVLSYRAMDSLTATFYGFTSILHFAEGYSALLTAPSFSIHPSSPVPFPVVFSVLFFILALFICQKSLAEGLYQLFFVAYTIALAAQPSLSFQAGAQGVQAAIFVVSAVMLLVTSYNMSANRIPTGEGMFKAMVMRVSNLTLRPRDRQLHDPYLGYSRYADAEVLGHACSVLAAFSITSSMGERDPLGVLVLPWTVVAGGILQLLVGSVAFSRGKTLESTAFILYGVMWSVWGLTRYGGLYGDTRGFNLAVGIISFLLFNSLVTVGALFLNMVWFLYAATFHLIIISFLLDAVGALPYGYDIGVSIVFGLVSFYCFLSGLFNMTFLTPQLPLGRALVRLSGVGGGGRDICPHLPGRKATAVHQIAEIMKSGGICGMPTDTVYVLVAACNRPEAVQKAYSCKQQAQDRPMSLWVSSINQLEPVRSLLSPLLWDFMSAAWPSSISMVIPRGPWMEMFGLGESAKHIGTPQSIAIRNPDCVIATHLINLVGPIAVTSANPTGEADTTHHNQVYAKLGDKVDGVLCDGPSPENSASTVVDCTKIESGHIGFFRVGLIPKSQVLQIFEEVQKRNSHGKINPGFEADLTEPDPDLTDPQRHTEQHNIQSTES
;
A
#
# COMPACT_ATOMS: atom_id res chain seq x y z
N MET A 1 56.21 -19.64 -1.09
CA MET A 1 56.25 -19.55 0.39
C MET A 1 56.76 -18.16 0.75
N ASN A 2 56.06 -17.44 1.62
CA ASN A 2 56.39 -16.09 2.15
C ASN A 2 56.14 -14.86 1.25
N LEU A 3 54.89 -14.68 0.78
CA LEU A 3 54.38 -13.37 0.32
C LEU A 3 53.10 -12.93 1.07
N LEU A 4 52.63 -13.72 2.04
CA LEU A 4 51.44 -13.46 2.86
C LEU A 4 51.76 -13.06 4.31
N SER A 5 53.03 -12.89 4.65
CA SER A 5 53.45 -12.34 5.94
C SER A 5 53.50 -10.81 5.87
N LEU A 6 52.34 -10.17 5.68
CA LEU A 6 52.18 -8.76 5.97
C LEU A 6 52.12 -8.59 7.49
N HIS A 7 53.01 -7.74 8.00
CA HIS A 7 53.23 -7.40 9.40
C HIS A 7 51.93 -7.25 10.24
N PRO A 8 51.95 -7.55 11.56
CA PRO A 8 50.82 -7.38 12.48
C PRO A 8 50.35 -5.91 12.69
N LEU A 9 50.99 -4.95 12.03
CA LEU A 9 50.69 -3.52 12.10
C LEU A 9 49.53 -3.09 11.17
N THR A 10 48.92 -4.01 10.42
CA THR A 10 47.87 -3.73 9.42
C THR A 10 46.44 -3.79 9.96
N GLY A 11 46.19 -4.34 11.15
CA GLY A 11 44.83 -4.54 11.69
C GLY A 11 43.96 -3.27 11.73
N SER A 12 44.55 -2.12 12.07
CA SER A 12 43.82 -0.85 12.14
C SER A 12 43.46 -0.24 10.78
N ARG A 13 44.13 -0.64 9.69
CA ARG A 13 43.89 -0.09 8.34
C ARG A 13 42.71 -0.74 7.63
N HIS A 14 42.23 -1.90 8.08
CA HIS A 14 41.10 -2.62 7.48
C HIS A 14 39.74 -2.13 8.01
N VAL A 15 39.70 -1.57 9.21
CA VAL A 15 38.47 -1.11 9.89
C VAL A 15 37.67 -0.11 9.03
N PRO A 16 38.28 0.95 8.45
CA PRO A 16 37.52 1.93 7.65
C PRO A 16 36.87 1.30 6.41
N TRP A 17 37.54 0.34 5.77
CA TRP A 17 37.01 -0.33 4.58
C TRP A 17 35.81 -1.21 4.89
N LEU A 18 35.86 -1.97 5.99
CA LEU A 18 34.77 -2.84 6.42
C LEU A 18 33.52 -2.02 6.80
N TRP A 19 33.69 -0.94 7.54
CA TRP A 19 32.56 -0.08 7.90
C TRP A 19 32.01 0.70 6.70
N THR A 20 32.87 1.14 5.78
CA THR A 20 32.40 1.75 4.52
C THR A 20 31.59 0.76 3.69
N ALA A 21 32.05 -0.49 3.59
CA ALA A 21 31.30 -1.56 2.93
C ALA A 21 29.95 -1.81 3.64
N ALA A 22 29.92 -1.84 4.97
CA ALA A 22 28.70 -2.04 5.75
C ALA A 22 27.65 -0.93 5.49
N VAL A 23 28.09 0.33 5.46
CA VAL A 23 27.24 1.49 5.14
C VAL A 23 26.76 1.43 3.69
N PHE A 24 27.61 1.04 2.74
CA PHE A 24 27.22 0.85 1.36
C PHE A 24 26.13 -0.22 1.22
N GLN A 25 26.29 -1.38 1.86
CA GLN A 25 25.28 -2.46 1.85
C GLN A 25 23.94 -2.00 2.45
N LEU A 26 23.98 -1.16 3.49
CA LEU A 26 22.79 -0.56 4.08
C LEU A 26 22.09 0.39 3.08
N GLY A 27 22.85 1.16 2.30
CA GLY A 27 22.31 1.97 1.20
C GLY A 27 21.63 1.10 0.12
N VAL A 28 22.27 0.00 -0.28
CA VAL A 28 21.69 -0.96 -1.24
C VAL A 28 20.43 -1.63 -0.68
N CYS A 29 20.39 -1.92 0.62
CA CYS A 29 19.21 -2.43 1.31
C CYS A 29 18.01 -1.48 1.16
N VAL A 30 18.19 -0.17 1.42
CA VAL A 30 17.14 0.85 1.23
C VAL A 30 16.68 0.94 -0.22
N LEU A 31 17.63 0.96 -1.16
CA LEU A 31 17.32 1.01 -2.60
C LEU A 31 16.55 -0.23 -3.05
N SER A 32 16.88 -1.41 -2.53
CA SER A 32 16.18 -2.65 -2.81
C SER A 32 14.73 -2.63 -2.28
N TYR A 33 14.50 -2.03 -1.11
CA TYR A 33 13.14 -1.79 -0.63
C TYR A 33 12.35 -0.83 -1.53
N ARG A 34 12.98 0.23 -2.06
CA ARG A 34 12.35 1.12 -3.05
C ARG A 34 12.08 0.42 -4.37
N ALA A 35 12.92 -0.55 -4.75
CA ALA A 35 12.77 -1.35 -5.96
C ALA A 35 11.76 -2.51 -5.82
N MET A 36 11.02 -2.59 -4.70
CA MET A 36 10.05 -3.64 -4.42
C MET A 36 10.66 -5.06 -4.30
N ASP A 37 11.93 -5.16 -3.89
CA ASP A 37 12.64 -6.42 -3.70
C ASP A 37 13.04 -6.63 -2.23
N SER A 38 12.07 -7.08 -1.42
CA SER A 38 12.26 -7.35 0.02
C SER A 38 13.31 -8.42 0.31
N LEU A 39 13.47 -9.42 -0.57
CA LEU A 39 14.39 -10.53 -0.33
C LEU A 39 15.84 -10.08 -0.50
N THR A 40 16.11 -9.36 -1.60
CA THR A 40 17.43 -8.77 -1.84
C THR A 40 17.74 -7.69 -0.79
N ALA A 41 16.75 -6.89 -0.38
CA ALA A 41 16.92 -5.94 0.71
C ALA A 41 17.32 -6.62 2.03
N THR A 42 16.65 -7.72 2.38
CA THR A 42 16.96 -8.50 3.60
C THR A 42 18.38 -9.08 3.53
N PHE A 43 18.80 -9.59 2.37
CA PHE A 43 20.15 -10.10 2.17
C PHE A 43 21.22 -9.03 2.43
N TYR A 44 21.06 -7.84 1.85
CA TYR A 44 22.00 -6.74 2.05
C TYR A 44 21.96 -6.16 3.47
N GLY A 45 20.82 -6.24 4.15
CA GLY A 45 20.73 -5.98 5.59
C GLY A 45 21.61 -6.95 6.40
N PHE A 46 21.54 -8.25 6.11
CA PHE A 46 22.36 -9.25 6.79
C PHE A 46 23.86 -9.07 6.53
N THR A 47 24.26 -8.82 5.28
CA THR A 47 25.68 -8.60 4.97
C THR A 47 26.19 -7.33 5.62
N SER A 48 25.38 -6.27 5.75
CA SER A 48 25.75 -5.07 6.52
C SER A 48 26.08 -5.38 7.99
N ILE A 49 25.26 -6.21 8.66
CA ILE A 49 25.53 -6.65 10.05
C ILE A 49 26.88 -7.38 10.15
N LEU A 50 27.17 -8.31 9.22
CA LEU A 50 28.45 -9.04 9.19
C LEU A 50 29.65 -8.09 9.08
N HIS A 51 29.61 -7.13 8.16
CA HIS A 51 30.72 -6.19 7.95
C HIS A 51 30.93 -5.24 9.14
N PHE A 52 29.85 -4.82 9.82
CA PHE A 52 29.99 -4.06 11.07
C PHE A 52 30.64 -4.88 12.18
N ALA A 53 30.22 -6.14 12.35
CA ALA A 53 30.81 -7.06 13.33
C ALA A 53 32.28 -7.38 13.03
N GLU A 54 32.62 -7.57 11.74
CA GLU A 54 33.99 -7.77 11.27
C GLU A 54 34.88 -6.55 11.53
N GLY A 55 34.40 -5.35 11.19
CA GLY A 55 35.16 -4.12 11.39
C GLY A 55 35.47 -3.85 12.86
N TYR A 56 34.52 -4.14 13.76
CA TYR A 56 34.78 -4.06 15.19
C TYR A 56 35.78 -5.14 15.67
N SER A 57 35.72 -6.34 15.09
CA SER A 57 36.69 -7.40 15.37
C SER A 57 38.12 -7.06 14.96
N ALA A 58 38.27 -6.39 13.82
CA ALA A 58 39.56 -5.84 13.40
C ALA A 58 40.04 -4.70 14.31
N LEU A 59 39.14 -3.89 14.87
CA LEU A 59 39.49 -2.78 15.75
C LEU A 59 40.08 -3.25 17.08
N LEU A 60 39.49 -4.26 17.71
CA LEU A 60 39.91 -4.73 19.04
C LEU A 60 41.13 -5.64 19.02
N THR A 61 41.40 -6.28 17.87
CA THR A 61 42.64 -7.01 17.62
C THR A 61 43.82 -6.09 17.27
N ALA A 62 43.58 -4.78 17.12
CA ALA A 62 44.63 -3.82 16.84
C ALA A 62 45.62 -3.73 18.02
N PRO A 63 46.90 -3.36 17.76
CA PRO A 63 47.96 -3.29 18.77
C PRO A 63 47.62 -2.38 19.96
N SER A 64 46.70 -1.44 19.79
CA SER A 64 46.26 -0.49 20.82
C SER A 64 45.36 -1.10 21.90
N PHE A 65 44.67 -2.20 21.60
CA PHE A 65 43.70 -2.84 22.51
C PHE A 65 44.12 -4.25 22.93
N SER A 66 44.77 -5.02 22.04
CA SER A 66 45.30 -6.38 22.33
C SER A 66 44.30 -7.36 22.97
N ILE A 67 43.00 -7.22 22.66
CA ILE A 67 41.94 -8.12 23.15
C ILE A 67 41.73 -9.21 22.09
N HIS A 68 41.67 -10.48 22.51
CA HIS A 68 41.36 -11.59 21.61
C HIS A 68 39.84 -11.85 21.55
N PRO A 69 39.17 -11.50 20.45
CA PRO A 69 37.73 -11.57 20.37
C PRO A 69 37.19 -12.99 20.18
N SER A 70 36.20 -13.36 20.99
CA SER A 70 35.44 -14.59 20.75
C SER A 70 34.04 -14.32 20.20
N SER A 71 33.67 -15.03 19.14
CA SER A 71 32.30 -15.05 18.63
C SER A 71 31.51 -16.14 19.34
N PRO A 72 30.34 -15.84 19.93
CA PRO A 72 29.54 -16.88 20.56
C PRO A 72 28.91 -17.81 19.52
N VAL A 73 29.19 -19.11 19.60
CA VAL A 73 28.74 -20.14 18.62
C VAL A 73 27.24 -20.08 18.25
N PRO A 74 26.29 -19.79 19.16
CA PRO A 74 24.88 -19.70 18.77
C PRO A 74 24.59 -18.63 17.70
N PHE A 75 25.30 -17.50 17.73
CA PHE A 75 25.10 -16.40 16.77
C PHE A 75 25.37 -16.80 15.31
N PRO A 76 26.59 -17.23 14.91
CA PRO A 76 26.89 -17.59 13.54
C PRO A 76 26.07 -18.80 13.06
N VAL A 77 25.70 -19.72 13.96
CA VAL A 77 24.79 -20.85 13.63
C VAL A 77 23.40 -20.34 13.26
N VAL A 78 22.77 -19.52 14.11
CA VAL A 78 21.45 -18.95 13.81
C VAL A 78 21.51 -18.09 12.54
N PHE A 79 22.58 -17.33 12.36
CA PHE A 79 22.75 -16.52 11.17
C PHE A 79 22.85 -17.38 9.90
N SER A 80 23.56 -18.52 9.97
CA SER A 80 23.64 -19.47 8.86
C SER A 80 22.27 -20.04 8.49
N VAL A 81 21.41 -20.32 9.47
CA VAL A 81 20.03 -20.77 9.25
C VAL A 81 19.19 -19.68 8.56
N LEU A 82 19.28 -18.43 9.00
CA LEU A 82 18.57 -17.32 8.38
C LEU A 82 19.01 -17.08 6.93
N PHE A 83 20.33 -17.10 6.65
CA PHE A 83 20.85 -17.03 5.28
C PHE A 83 20.40 -18.20 4.42
N PHE A 84 20.37 -19.41 4.97
CA PHE A 84 19.94 -20.60 4.23
C PHE A 84 18.46 -20.51 3.84
N ILE A 85 17.58 -20.13 4.79
CA ILE A 85 16.16 -19.92 4.51
C ILE A 85 16.00 -18.83 3.45
N LEU A 86 16.69 -17.70 3.60
CA LEU A 86 16.63 -16.61 2.63
C LEU A 86 17.08 -17.05 1.22
N ALA A 87 18.14 -17.85 1.13
CA ALA A 87 18.63 -18.43 -0.12
C ALA A 87 17.58 -19.31 -0.81
N LEU A 88 16.85 -20.14 -0.04
CA LEU A 88 15.76 -20.97 -0.57
C LEU A 88 14.64 -20.12 -1.19
N PHE A 89 14.26 -19.02 -0.53
CA PHE A 89 13.26 -18.11 -1.07
C PHE A 89 13.81 -17.32 -2.27
N ILE A 90 15.09 -16.97 -2.31
CA ILE A 90 15.69 -16.25 -3.44
C ILE A 90 15.84 -17.12 -4.70
N CYS A 91 15.90 -18.45 -4.56
CA CYS A 91 15.79 -19.38 -5.71
C CYS A 91 14.53 -19.14 -6.55
N GLN A 92 13.47 -18.52 -5.99
CA GLN A 92 12.29 -18.13 -6.75
C GLN A 92 12.57 -17.05 -7.81
N LYS A 93 13.57 -16.19 -7.56
CA LYS A 93 14.03 -15.15 -8.47
C LYS A 93 15.02 -15.73 -9.46
N SER A 94 16.05 -16.38 -8.97
CA SER A 94 17.15 -16.95 -9.77
C SER A 94 17.84 -18.03 -8.97
N LEU A 95 18.05 -19.21 -9.57
CA LEU A 95 18.79 -20.28 -8.93
C LEU A 95 20.24 -19.85 -8.66
N ALA A 96 20.85 -19.11 -9.60
CA ALA A 96 22.20 -18.60 -9.45
C ALA A 96 22.34 -17.65 -8.25
N GLU A 97 21.35 -16.77 -8.01
CA GLU A 97 21.34 -15.90 -6.83
C GLU A 97 21.19 -16.71 -5.53
N GLY A 98 20.35 -17.74 -5.50
CA GLY A 98 20.22 -18.63 -4.35
C GLY A 98 21.52 -19.39 -4.04
N LEU A 99 22.18 -19.94 -5.06
CA LEU A 99 23.47 -20.62 -4.93
C LEU A 99 24.58 -19.67 -4.46
N TYR A 100 24.59 -18.43 -4.95
CA TYR A 100 25.51 -17.39 -4.48
C TYR A 100 25.39 -17.15 -2.97
N GLN A 101 24.16 -17.12 -2.45
CA GLN A 101 23.94 -16.90 -1.01
C GLN A 101 24.40 -18.05 -0.13
N LEU A 102 24.49 -19.28 -0.65
CA LEU A 102 25.04 -20.42 0.10
C LEU A 102 26.52 -20.21 0.47
N PHE A 103 27.27 -19.36 -0.24
CA PHE A 103 28.63 -18.99 0.18
C PHE A 103 28.63 -18.18 1.48
N PHE A 104 27.60 -17.37 1.74
CA PHE A 104 27.44 -16.66 3.02
C PHE A 104 26.96 -17.59 4.14
N VAL A 105 26.21 -18.64 3.81
CA VAL A 105 25.92 -19.75 4.75
C VAL A 105 27.21 -20.47 5.12
N ALA A 106 28.03 -20.84 4.14
CA ALA A 106 29.34 -21.46 4.40
C ALA A 106 30.25 -20.54 5.23
N TYR A 107 30.19 -19.23 4.98
CA TYR A 107 30.97 -18.24 5.71
C TYR A 107 30.57 -18.18 7.19
N THR A 108 29.28 -18.08 7.48
CA THR A 108 28.76 -18.09 8.85
C THR A 108 29.03 -19.42 9.57
N ILE A 109 28.96 -20.56 8.87
CA ILE A 109 29.38 -21.86 9.43
C ILE A 109 30.88 -21.88 9.75
N ALA A 110 31.72 -21.33 8.88
CA ALA A 110 33.16 -21.24 9.13
C ALA A 110 33.47 -20.37 10.37
N LEU A 111 32.71 -19.29 10.58
CA LEU A 111 32.80 -18.47 11.80
C LEU A 111 32.36 -19.24 13.05
N ALA A 112 31.33 -20.09 12.95
CA ALA A 112 30.89 -20.94 14.05
C ALA A 112 31.93 -22.01 14.42
N ALA A 113 32.65 -22.54 13.43
CA ALA A 113 33.64 -23.60 13.62
C ALA A 113 34.94 -23.13 14.30
N GLN A 114 35.29 -21.84 14.19
CA GLN A 114 36.51 -21.27 14.77
C GLN A 114 36.19 -20.01 15.61
N PRO A 115 35.63 -20.16 16.83
CA PRO A 115 35.09 -19.05 17.61
C PRO A 115 36.16 -18.13 18.23
N SER A 116 37.39 -18.64 18.43
CA SER A 116 38.51 -17.94 19.09
C SER A 116 39.43 -17.20 18.14
N LEU A 117 39.47 -17.61 16.87
CA LEU A 117 40.19 -16.95 15.77
C LEU A 117 39.19 -16.29 14.83
N SER A 118 38.19 -15.62 15.40
CA SER A 118 37.14 -14.92 14.66
C SER A 118 37.76 -14.17 13.47
N PHE A 119 37.38 -14.57 12.25
CA PHE A 119 37.82 -13.96 10.98
C PHE A 119 39.27 -14.25 10.52
N GLN A 120 39.91 -15.31 11.03
CA GLN A 120 41.19 -15.83 10.54
C GLN A 120 41.07 -17.29 10.04
N ALA A 121 42.04 -17.75 9.24
CA ALA A 121 42.09 -19.11 8.69
C ALA A 121 40.87 -19.52 7.82
N GLY A 122 40.02 -20.45 8.29
CA GLY A 122 38.96 -21.06 7.49
C GLY A 122 37.96 -20.04 6.92
N ALA A 123 37.63 -19.01 7.71
CA ALA A 123 36.75 -17.92 7.29
C ALA A 123 37.35 -17.06 6.16
N GLN A 124 38.67 -16.88 6.12
CA GLN A 124 39.36 -16.13 5.05
C GLN A 124 39.31 -16.89 3.71
N GLY A 125 39.43 -18.21 3.75
CA GLY A 125 39.26 -19.06 2.57
C GLY A 125 37.86 -18.91 1.96
N VAL A 126 36.82 -18.85 2.80
CA VAL A 126 35.45 -18.63 2.32
C VAL A 126 35.25 -17.19 1.82
N GLN A 127 35.86 -16.18 2.45
CA GLN A 127 35.81 -14.80 1.92
C GLN A 127 36.46 -14.68 0.53
N ALA A 128 37.58 -15.37 0.31
CA ALA A 128 38.20 -15.44 -1.02
C ALA A 128 37.26 -16.11 -2.05
N ALA A 129 36.56 -17.17 -1.65
CA ALA A 129 35.54 -17.80 -2.50
C ALA A 129 34.37 -16.85 -2.79
N ILE A 130 33.86 -16.13 -1.78
CA ILE A 130 32.82 -15.10 -1.94
C ILE A 130 33.27 -14.03 -2.93
N PHE A 131 34.52 -13.56 -2.85
CA PHE A 131 35.06 -12.59 -3.80
C PHE A 131 35.03 -13.10 -5.24
N VAL A 132 35.54 -14.32 -5.49
CA VAL A 132 35.57 -14.94 -6.81
C VAL A 132 34.14 -15.11 -7.36
N VAL A 133 33.23 -15.67 -6.55
CA VAL A 133 31.85 -15.91 -7.00
C VAL A 133 31.10 -14.59 -7.19
N SER A 134 31.35 -13.56 -6.37
CA SER A 134 30.76 -12.22 -6.56
C SER A 134 31.20 -11.60 -7.89
N ALA A 135 32.47 -11.75 -8.27
CA ALA A 135 32.97 -11.29 -9.56
C ALA A 135 32.30 -12.03 -10.74
N VAL A 136 32.10 -13.35 -10.61
CA VAL A 136 31.36 -14.15 -11.59
C VAL A 136 29.90 -13.69 -11.69
N MET A 137 29.21 -13.51 -10.56
CA MET A 137 27.82 -13.02 -10.54
C MET A 137 27.69 -11.63 -11.13
N LEU A 138 28.63 -10.72 -10.86
CA LEU A 138 28.68 -9.39 -11.45
C LEU A 138 28.84 -9.47 -12.98
N LEU A 139 29.71 -10.34 -13.47
CA LEU A 139 29.89 -10.56 -14.91
C LEU A 139 28.61 -11.13 -15.55
N VAL A 140 28.00 -12.14 -14.94
CA VAL A 140 26.74 -12.73 -15.42
C VAL A 140 25.61 -11.69 -15.47
N THR A 141 25.43 -10.93 -14.39
CA THR A 141 24.38 -9.89 -14.32
C THR A 141 24.63 -8.75 -15.33
N SER A 142 25.87 -8.28 -15.45
CA SER A 142 26.23 -7.22 -16.41
C SER A 142 26.06 -7.67 -17.86
N TYR A 143 26.41 -8.92 -18.16
CA TYR A 143 26.23 -9.49 -19.50
C TYR A 143 24.75 -9.66 -19.84
N ASN A 144 23.96 -10.17 -18.90
CA ASN A 144 22.51 -10.35 -19.07
C ASN A 144 21.75 -9.01 -19.18
N MET A 145 22.29 -7.89 -18.67
CA MET A 145 21.74 -6.55 -18.93
C MET A 145 21.83 -6.14 -20.41
N SER A 146 22.86 -6.59 -21.13
CA SER A 146 23.10 -6.25 -22.54
C SER A 146 22.50 -7.29 -23.51
N ALA A 147 22.59 -8.57 -23.15
CA ALA A 147 21.99 -9.68 -23.90
C ALA A 147 21.63 -10.83 -22.94
N ASN A 148 20.34 -11.20 -22.87
CA ASN A 148 19.84 -12.23 -21.96
C ASN A 148 20.20 -13.65 -22.47
N ARG A 149 21.48 -14.03 -22.35
CA ARG A 149 22.04 -15.27 -22.93
C ARG A 149 22.54 -16.27 -21.90
N ILE A 150 22.92 -15.83 -20.70
CA ILE A 150 23.41 -16.75 -19.66
C ILE A 150 22.22 -17.21 -18.82
N PRO A 151 21.89 -18.52 -18.81
CA PRO A 151 20.76 -19.03 -18.05
C PRO A 151 21.04 -18.93 -16.54
N THR A 152 20.23 -18.15 -15.84
CA THR A 152 20.28 -17.94 -14.38
C THR A 152 19.40 -18.92 -13.61
N GLY A 153 18.63 -19.76 -14.31
CA GLY A 153 17.66 -20.69 -13.73
C GLY A 153 16.33 -20.02 -13.35
N GLU A 154 16.02 -18.85 -13.93
CA GLU A 154 14.73 -18.18 -13.77
C GLU A 154 13.56 -19.13 -14.10
N GLY A 155 12.57 -19.19 -13.21
CA GLY A 155 11.38 -20.02 -13.39
C GLY A 155 11.52 -21.50 -13.02
N MET A 156 12.73 -22.01 -12.74
CA MET A 156 12.91 -23.41 -12.32
C MET A 156 12.20 -23.71 -10.99
N PHE A 157 12.29 -22.80 -10.03
CA PHE A 157 11.54 -22.89 -8.77
C PHE A 157 10.03 -22.81 -9.00
N LYS A 158 9.56 -21.92 -9.90
CA LYS A 158 8.15 -21.82 -10.28
C LYS A 158 7.64 -23.13 -10.88
N ALA A 159 8.42 -23.77 -11.75
CA ALA A 159 8.10 -25.07 -12.33
C ALA A 159 8.04 -26.19 -11.28
N MET A 160 8.91 -26.15 -10.27
CA MET A 160 8.91 -27.10 -9.15
C MET A 160 7.67 -26.91 -8.26
N VAL A 161 7.33 -25.67 -7.89
CA VAL A 161 6.18 -25.35 -7.04
C VAL A 161 4.85 -25.67 -7.73
N MET A 162 4.74 -25.43 -9.04
CA MET A 162 3.54 -25.78 -9.83
C MET A 162 3.26 -27.29 -9.86
N ARG A 163 4.23 -28.15 -9.54
CA ARG A 163 4.01 -29.61 -9.40
C ARG A 163 3.39 -30.00 -8.06
N VAL A 164 3.36 -29.10 -7.08
CA VAL A 164 2.75 -29.32 -5.77
C VAL A 164 1.34 -28.75 -5.79
N SER A 165 0.33 -29.60 -5.65
CA SER A 165 -1.09 -29.28 -5.95
C SER A 165 -1.76 -28.23 -5.03
N ASN A 166 -1.08 -27.73 -3.99
CA ASN A 166 -1.66 -26.82 -2.98
C ASN A 166 -0.93 -25.48 -2.82
N LEU A 167 0.07 -25.17 -3.66
CA LEU A 167 0.86 -23.93 -3.53
C LEU A 167 0.75 -23.06 -4.79
N THR A 168 0.06 -21.92 -4.65
CA THR A 168 -0.01 -20.90 -5.69
C THR A 168 0.92 -19.74 -5.35
N LEU A 169 1.92 -19.50 -6.18
CA LEU A 169 2.83 -18.36 -6.05
C LEU A 169 2.09 -17.05 -6.33
N ARG A 170 2.37 -16.03 -5.54
CA ARG A 170 1.82 -14.69 -5.76
C ARG A 170 2.44 -14.11 -7.06
N PRO A 171 1.63 -13.55 -7.98
CA PRO A 171 2.17 -12.85 -9.14
C PRO A 171 3.03 -11.67 -8.67
N ARG A 172 4.20 -11.46 -9.29
CA ARG A 172 5.02 -10.25 -9.07
C ARG A 172 4.37 -9.07 -9.78
N ASP A 173 3.22 -8.63 -9.30
CA ASP A 173 2.63 -7.37 -9.76
C ASP A 173 3.36 -6.20 -9.11
N ARG A 174 4.07 -5.42 -9.94
CA ARG A 174 4.70 -4.16 -9.51
C ARG A 174 3.66 -3.15 -8.98
N GLN A 175 2.37 -3.33 -9.33
CA GLN A 175 1.24 -2.48 -8.94
C GLN A 175 0.59 -2.87 -7.59
N LEU A 176 1.01 -3.97 -6.93
CA LEU A 176 0.39 -4.42 -5.67
C LEU A 176 0.61 -3.46 -4.47
N HIS A 177 1.45 -2.44 -4.66
CA HIS A 177 1.94 -1.54 -3.60
C HIS A 177 1.93 -0.08 -4.04
N ASP A 178 0.91 0.33 -4.79
CA ASP A 178 0.76 1.72 -5.17
C ASP A 178 0.58 2.61 -3.91
N PRO A 179 1.26 3.77 -3.88
CA PRO A 179 1.30 4.64 -2.71
C PRO A 179 -0.10 5.11 -2.31
N TYR A 180 -0.43 4.97 -1.03
CA TYR A 180 -1.70 5.36 -0.43
C TYR A 180 -1.52 6.70 0.33
N LEU A 181 -2.45 7.66 0.26
CA LEU A 181 -2.46 8.83 1.17
C LEU A 181 -1.13 9.63 1.32
N GLY A 182 -0.31 9.76 0.27
CA GLY A 182 0.97 10.48 0.34
C GLY A 182 2.12 9.69 0.99
N TYR A 183 1.91 8.40 1.28
CA TYR A 183 2.93 7.45 1.71
C TYR A 183 3.84 7.03 0.55
N SER A 184 5.12 6.73 0.81
CA SER A 184 6.13 6.45 -0.21
C SER A 184 6.16 4.97 -0.58
N ARG A 185 6.52 4.66 -1.83
CA ARG A 185 6.61 3.30 -2.35
C ARG A 185 7.81 2.55 -1.75
N TYR A 186 7.54 1.58 -0.87
CA TYR A 186 8.52 0.65 -0.32
C TYR A 186 7.93 -0.77 -0.22
N ALA A 187 8.79 -1.78 -0.30
CA ALA A 187 8.45 -3.19 -0.06
C ALA A 187 8.24 -3.49 1.44
N ASP A 188 7.76 -4.69 1.79
CA ASP A 188 7.60 -5.10 3.19
C ASP A 188 8.98 -5.34 3.84
N ALA A 189 9.27 -4.60 4.90
CA ALA A 189 10.54 -4.66 5.62
C ALA A 189 10.49 -5.50 6.92
N GLU A 190 9.30 -6.00 7.30
CA GLU A 190 9.06 -6.75 8.54
C GLU A 190 9.95 -8.00 8.67
N VAL A 191 10.21 -8.69 7.56
CA VAL A 191 11.08 -9.87 7.52
C VAL A 191 12.48 -9.54 8.05
N LEU A 192 13.07 -8.42 7.63
CA LEU A 192 14.38 -7.99 8.11
C LEU A 192 14.32 -7.59 9.58
N GLY A 193 13.26 -6.89 10.02
CA GLY A 193 13.07 -6.51 11.42
C GLY A 193 12.96 -7.70 12.37
N HIS A 194 12.18 -8.71 12.00
CA HIS A 194 12.05 -9.96 12.76
C HIS A 194 13.37 -10.76 12.75
N ALA A 195 14.06 -10.84 11.62
CA ALA A 195 15.37 -11.49 11.56
C ALA A 195 16.42 -10.80 12.44
N CYS A 196 16.45 -9.46 12.48
CA CYS A 196 17.32 -8.72 13.39
C CYS A 196 17.00 -9.03 14.85
N SER A 197 15.72 -9.21 15.18
CA SER A 197 15.28 -9.60 16.54
C SER A 197 15.69 -11.02 16.89
N VAL A 198 15.63 -11.97 15.95
CA VAL A 198 16.18 -13.33 16.13
C VAL A 198 17.68 -13.25 16.44
N LEU A 199 18.45 -12.52 15.63
CA LEU A 199 19.90 -12.39 15.79
C LEU A 199 20.26 -11.76 17.14
N ALA A 200 19.57 -10.69 17.54
CA ALA A 200 19.78 -10.03 18.82
C ALA A 200 19.44 -10.95 20.01
N ALA A 201 18.32 -11.68 19.93
CA ALA A 201 17.91 -12.60 21.00
C ALA A 201 18.95 -13.71 21.24
N PHE A 202 19.37 -14.38 20.17
CA PHE A 202 20.32 -15.48 20.28
C PHE A 202 21.75 -15.04 20.56
N SER A 203 22.15 -13.82 20.17
CA SER A 203 23.48 -13.31 20.51
C SER A 203 23.64 -13.18 22.03
N ILE A 204 22.60 -12.74 22.74
CA ILE A 204 22.67 -12.44 24.19
C ILE A 204 22.77 -13.70 25.05
N THR A 205 22.16 -14.80 24.61
CA THR A 205 22.09 -16.09 25.35
C THR A 205 23.45 -16.67 25.78
N SER A 206 24.54 -16.21 25.17
CA SER A 206 25.89 -16.77 25.29
C SER A 206 26.87 -15.89 26.08
N SER A 207 26.44 -14.70 26.50
CA SER A 207 27.35 -13.64 26.96
C SER A 207 27.74 -13.71 28.44
N MET A 208 27.25 -14.67 29.22
CA MET A 208 27.30 -14.60 30.69
C MET A 208 28.04 -15.78 31.35
N GLY A 209 29.35 -15.87 31.07
CA GLY A 209 30.33 -16.54 31.95
C GLY A 209 31.28 -15.50 32.56
N GLU A 210 32.22 -15.88 33.44
CA GLU A 210 33.28 -15.04 34.06
C GLU A 210 34.28 -14.39 33.05
N ARG A 211 33.85 -14.13 31.81
CA ARG A 211 34.66 -13.54 30.76
C ARG A 211 34.42 -12.03 30.72
N ASP A 212 35.49 -11.29 30.47
CA ASP A 212 35.47 -9.84 30.27
C ASP A 212 34.37 -9.44 29.27
N PRO A 213 33.41 -8.55 29.63
CA PRO A 213 32.36 -8.08 28.73
C PRO A 213 32.88 -7.55 27.40
N LEU A 214 34.11 -7.02 27.39
CA LEU A 214 34.81 -6.54 26.19
C LEU A 214 35.41 -7.68 25.33
N GLY A 215 35.52 -8.90 25.86
CA GLY A 215 35.98 -10.10 25.14
C GLY A 215 34.89 -10.84 24.36
N VAL A 216 33.62 -10.45 24.54
CA VAL A 216 32.45 -11.01 23.85
C VAL A 216 32.06 -10.09 22.68
N LEU A 217 32.86 -10.19 21.63
CA LEU A 217 33.11 -9.08 20.71
C LEU A 217 31.99 -8.75 19.71
N VAL A 218 31.20 -9.75 19.37
CA VAL A 218 30.24 -9.65 18.26
C VAL A 218 28.95 -8.97 18.70
N LEU A 219 28.68 -8.92 20.00
CA LEU A 219 27.41 -8.50 20.58
C LEU A 219 27.07 -7.00 20.46
N PRO A 220 27.95 -6.04 20.78
CA PRO A 220 27.58 -4.62 20.69
C PRO A 220 27.19 -4.25 19.27
N TRP A 221 27.95 -4.67 18.25
CA TRP A 221 27.67 -4.27 16.87
C TRP A 221 26.61 -5.10 16.17
N THR A 222 26.39 -6.37 16.55
CA THR A 222 25.24 -7.13 16.02
C THR A 222 23.92 -6.61 16.57
N VAL A 223 23.88 -6.29 17.87
CA VAL A 223 22.69 -5.75 18.52
C VAL A 223 22.47 -4.28 18.12
N VAL A 224 23.52 -3.46 18.04
CA VAL A 224 23.42 -2.05 17.59
C VAL A 224 23.10 -1.96 16.10
N ALA A 225 23.79 -2.70 15.22
CA ALA A 225 23.48 -2.68 13.78
C ALA A 225 22.10 -3.29 13.49
N GLY A 226 21.72 -4.35 14.21
CA GLY A 226 20.36 -4.88 14.17
C GLY A 226 19.32 -3.86 14.64
N GLY A 227 19.63 -3.08 15.69
CA GLY A 227 18.80 -1.98 16.17
C GLY A 227 18.64 -0.85 15.15
N ILE A 228 19.74 -0.45 14.48
CA ILE A 228 19.71 0.54 13.39
C ILE A 228 18.86 0.03 12.22
N LEU A 229 19.00 -1.24 11.84
CA LEU A 229 18.16 -1.85 10.82
C LEU A 229 16.69 -1.91 11.26
N GLN A 230 16.39 -2.14 12.54
CA GLN A 230 15.01 -2.05 13.05
C GLN A 230 14.44 -0.63 12.97
N LEU A 231 15.25 0.41 13.24
CA LEU A 231 14.82 1.80 13.03
C LEU A 231 14.50 2.08 11.55
N LEU A 232 15.33 1.55 10.65
CA LEU A 232 15.10 1.63 9.20
C LEU A 232 13.81 0.89 8.81
N VAL A 233 13.62 -0.34 9.31
CA VAL A 233 12.39 -1.14 9.07
C VAL A 233 11.16 -0.42 9.60
N GLY A 234 11.24 0.17 10.80
CA GLY A 234 10.18 0.97 11.39
C GLY A 234 9.85 2.21 10.55
N SER A 235 10.86 2.91 10.04
CA SER A 235 10.68 4.06 9.14
C SER A 235 10.03 3.64 7.81
N VAL A 236 10.43 2.48 7.26
CA VAL A 236 9.83 1.91 6.05
C VAL A 236 8.39 1.42 6.29
N ALA A 237 8.09 0.88 7.47
CA ALA A 237 6.72 0.49 7.84
C ALA A 237 5.82 1.72 8.01
N PHE A 238 6.34 2.79 8.63
CA PHE A 238 5.61 4.06 8.79
C PHE A 238 5.29 4.69 7.43
N SER A 239 6.27 4.70 6.53
CA SER A 239 6.12 5.25 5.18
C SER A 239 5.14 4.48 4.31
N ARG A 240 4.53 3.40 4.83
CA ARG A 240 3.45 2.62 4.21
C ARG A 240 2.11 2.69 4.95
N GLY A 241 2.02 3.48 6.02
CA GLY A 241 0.82 3.58 6.85
C GLY A 241 0.64 2.47 7.89
N LYS A 242 1.64 1.61 8.14
CA LYS A 242 1.64 0.61 9.22
C LYS A 242 2.10 1.25 10.53
N THR A 243 1.24 2.04 11.17
CA THR A 243 1.60 2.89 12.30
C THR A 243 1.97 2.11 13.56
N LEU A 244 1.25 1.01 13.85
CA LEU A 244 1.45 0.23 15.08
C LEU A 244 2.70 -0.66 14.98
N GLU A 245 2.86 -1.36 13.87
CA GLU A 245 4.01 -2.21 13.58
C GLU A 245 5.29 -1.38 13.50
N SER A 246 5.23 -0.21 12.87
CA SER A 246 6.34 0.76 12.83
C SER A 246 6.78 1.17 14.23
N THR A 247 5.82 1.52 15.09
CA THR A 247 6.10 1.93 16.47
C THR A 247 6.83 0.83 17.24
N ALA A 248 6.43 -0.43 17.08
CA ALA A 248 7.10 -1.56 17.70
C ALA A 248 8.56 -1.70 17.22
N PHE A 249 8.81 -1.70 15.91
CA PHE A 249 10.18 -1.80 15.39
C PHE A 249 11.06 -0.62 15.79
N ILE A 250 10.53 0.60 15.81
CA ILE A 250 11.29 1.78 16.25
C ILE A 250 11.66 1.62 17.73
N LEU A 251 10.68 1.29 18.59
CA LEU A 251 10.91 1.12 20.02
C LEU A 251 11.96 0.04 20.29
N TYR A 252 11.85 -1.10 19.61
CA TYR A 252 12.72 -2.25 19.84
C TYR A 252 14.11 -1.94 19.29
N GLY A 253 14.21 -1.24 18.15
CA GLY A 253 15.45 -0.74 17.60
C GLY A 253 16.19 0.21 18.55
N VAL A 254 15.49 1.20 19.11
CA VAL A 254 16.07 2.10 20.13
C VAL A 254 16.55 1.31 21.35
N MET A 255 15.72 0.40 21.87
CA MET A 255 16.09 -0.43 23.02
C MET A 255 17.34 -1.26 22.74
N TRP A 256 17.37 -1.98 21.60
CA TRP A 256 18.52 -2.78 21.22
C TRP A 256 19.79 -1.93 21.04
N SER A 257 19.70 -0.77 20.39
CA SER A 257 20.86 0.11 20.21
C SER A 257 21.38 0.68 21.53
N VAL A 258 20.49 1.20 22.40
CA VAL A 258 20.88 1.78 23.69
C VAL A 258 21.43 0.71 24.62
N TRP A 259 20.74 -0.42 24.72
CA TRP A 259 21.14 -1.51 25.61
C TRP A 259 22.41 -2.21 25.12
N GLY A 260 22.51 -2.47 23.82
CA GLY A 260 23.71 -3.03 23.20
C GLY A 260 24.95 -2.18 23.45
N LEU A 261 24.82 -0.85 23.32
CA LEU A 261 25.91 0.08 23.59
C LEU A 261 26.25 0.18 25.08
N THR A 262 25.25 0.27 25.96
CA THR A 262 25.48 0.43 27.40
C THR A 262 26.07 -0.82 28.03
N ARG A 263 25.57 -2.02 27.69
CA ARG A 263 26.04 -3.29 28.25
C ARG A 263 27.39 -3.74 27.72
N TYR A 264 27.60 -3.62 26.41
CA TYR A 264 28.79 -4.19 25.75
C TYR A 264 29.80 -3.13 25.28
N GLY A 265 29.49 -1.84 25.39
CA GLY A 265 30.42 -0.75 25.09
C GLY A 265 31.31 -0.31 26.27
N GLY A 266 31.35 -1.08 27.36
CA GLY A 266 32.17 -0.78 28.55
C GLY A 266 31.60 0.31 29.47
N LEU A 267 30.44 0.87 29.16
CA LEU A 267 29.75 1.89 29.96
C LEU A 267 28.91 1.30 31.11
N TYR A 268 28.85 -0.03 31.20
CA TYR A 268 27.89 -0.74 32.05
C TYR A 268 28.20 -0.63 33.55
N GLY A 269 29.49 -0.62 33.92
CA GLY A 269 29.92 -0.60 35.32
C GLY A 269 29.51 0.68 36.06
N ASP A 270 29.65 1.83 35.41
CA ASP A 270 29.37 3.15 36.01
C ASP A 270 27.89 3.53 35.99
N THR A 271 27.08 2.86 35.14
CA THR A 271 25.67 3.22 34.89
C THR A 271 24.66 2.28 35.54
N ARG A 272 25.11 1.15 36.14
CA ARG A 272 24.24 0.21 36.84
C ARG A 272 23.66 0.86 38.10
N GLY A 273 22.34 1.00 38.19
CA GLY A 273 21.67 1.65 39.31
C GLY A 273 20.31 2.25 38.97
N PHE A 274 19.82 3.12 39.85
CA PHE A 274 18.45 3.68 39.80
C PHE A 274 18.13 4.38 38.47
N ASN A 275 19.05 5.19 37.93
CA ASN A 275 18.81 5.95 36.70
C ASN A 275 18.57 5.06 35.48
N LEU A 276 19.34 3.98 35.34
CA LEU A 276 19.16 3.00 34.27
C LEU A 276 17.82 2.26 34.43
N ALA A 277 17.47 1.88 35.67
CA ALA A 277 16.18 1.24 35.96
C ALA A 277 14.98 2.12 35.59
N VAL A 278 15.03 3.43 35.87
CA VAL A 278 13.97 4.39 35.49
C VAL A 278 13.79 4.46 33.96
N GLY A 279 14.90 4.46 33.21
CA GLY A 279 14.87 4.41 31.75
C GLY A 279 14.18 3.14 31.25
N ILE A 280 14.58 1.98 31.79
CA ILE A 280 14.00 0.67 31.41
C ILE A 280 12.50 0.61 31.75
N ILE A 281 12.08 1.13 32.92
CA ILE A 281 10.66 1.20 33.32
C ILE A 281 9.86 2.06 32.32
N SER A 282 10.42 3.18 31.84
CA SER A 282 9.77 4.02 30.85
C SER A 282 9.52 3.27 29.53
N PHE A 283 10.51 2.50 29.06
CA PHE A 283 10.34 1.61 27.90
C PHE A 283 9.35 0.49 28.16
N LEU A 284 9.31 -0.05 29.38
CA LEU A 284 8.37 -1.10 29.77
C LEU A 284 6.93 -0.60 29.62
N LEU A 285 6.63 0.61 30.12
CA LEU A 285 5.31 1.25 29.99
C LEU A 285 4.92 1.47 28.52
N PHE A 286 5.86 1.96 27.70
CA PHE A 286 5.58 2.16 26.27
C PHE A 286 5.36 0.83 25.54
N ASN A 287 6.13 -0.21 25.89
CA ASN A 287 5.91 -1.55 25.34
C ASN A 287 4.58 -2.17 25.80
N SER A 288 4.09 -1.85 27.01
CA SER A 288 2.74 -2.25 27.44
C SER A 288 1.68 -1.67 26.51
N LEU A 289 1.81 -0.40 26.09
CA LEU A 289 0.91 0.21 25.12
C LEU A 289 0.98 -0.50 23.76
N VAL A 290 2.18 -0.79 23.27
CA VAL A 290 2.39 -1.57 22.03
C VAL A 290 1.77 -2.97 22.14
N THR A 291 1.91 -3.63 23.30
CA THR A 291 1.36 -4.97 23.55
C THR A 291 -0.17 -4.96 23.57
N VAL A 292 -0.78 -3.96 24.21
CA VAL A 292 -2.24 -3.75 24.19
C VAL A 292 -2.70 -3.47 22.76
N GLY A 293 -1.98 -2.61 22.03
CA GLY A 293 -2.24 -2.33 20.63
C GLY A 293 -2.19 -3.58 19.75
N ALA A 294 -1.22 -4.46 20.01
CA ALA A 294 -1.03 -5.71 19.26
C ALA A 294 -2.20 -6.70 19.44
N LEU A 295 -3.01 -6.59 20.50
CA LEU A 295 -4.24 -7.39 20.69
C LEU A 295 -5.24 -7.18 19.55
N PHE A 296 -5.24 -6.00 18.92
CA PHE A 296 -6.12 -5.64 17.82
C PHE A 296 -5.58 -6.03 16.44
N LEU A 297 -4.30 -6.42 16.34
CA LEU A 297 -3.68 -6.85 15.08
C LEU A 297 -3.90 -8.35 14.84
N ASN A 298 -3.10 -9.19 15.50
CA ASN A 298 -3.21 -10.64 15.45
C ASN A 298 -2.48 -11.28 16.63
N MET A 299 -2.74 -12.57 16.86
CA MET A 299 -2.15 -13.33 17.97
C MET A 299 -0.61 -13.32 17.92
N VAL A 300 -0.02 -13.43 16.74
CA VAL A 300 1.44 -13.49 16.57
C VAL A 300 2.10 -12.16 16.95
N TRP A 301 1.54 -11.03 16.55
CA TRP A 301 2.00 -9.70 16.95
C TRP A 301 1.87 -9.48 18.45
N PHE A 302 0.78 -9.94 19.06
CA PHE A 302 0.63 -9.92 20.50
C PHE A 302 1.72 -10.74 21.20
N LEU A 303 1.96 -11.98 20.76
CA LEU A 303 3.02 -12.82 21.32
C LEU A 303 4.40 -12.20 21.12
N TYR A 304 4.66 -11.58 19.97
CA TYR A 304 5.90 -10.87 19.69
C TYR A 304 6.13 -9.69 20.64
N ALA A 305 5.11 -8.86 20.88
CA ALA A 305 5.21 -7.74 21.81
C ALA A 305 5.27 -8.17 23.28
N ALA A 306 4.50 -9.20 23.66
CA ALA A 306 4.47 -9.74 25.01
C ALA A 306 5.81 -10.41 25.38
N THR A 307 6.42 -11.17 24.46
CA THR A 307 7.73 -11.79 24.69
C THR A 307 8.85 -10.75 24.72
N PHE A 308 8.76 -9.67 23.95
CA PHE A 308 9.68 -8.54 24.09
C PHE A 308 9.53 -7.83 25.45
N HIS A 309 8.32 -7.78 26.01
CA HIS A 309 8.09 -7.24 27.35
C HIS A 309 8.90 -8.01 28.42
N LEU A 310 8.97 -9.34 28.29
CA LEU A 310 9.78 -10.18 29.18
C LEU A 310 11.29 -9.87 29.05
N ILE A 311 11.78 -9.54 27.85
CA ILE A 311 13.18 -9.11 27.62
C ILE A 311 13.46 -7.83 28.41
N ILE A 312 12.57 -6.84 28.33
CA ILE A 312 12.71 -5.57 29.07
C ILE A 312 12.73 -5.84 30.58
N ILE A 313 11.89 -6.75 31.08
CA ILE A 313 11.89 -7.17 32.50
C ILE A 313 13.24 -7.81 32.86
N SER A 314 13.80 -8.65 31.99
CA SER A 314 15.13 -9.22 32.20
C SER A 314 16.20 -8.13 32.36
N PHE A 315 16.14 -7.08 31.54
CA PHE A 315 17.08 -5.96 31.63
C PHE A 315 16.89 -5.15 32.90
N LEU A 316 15.64 -4.97 33.33
CA LEU A 316 15.32 -4.29 34.59
C LEU A 316 15.89 -5.05 35.80
N LEU A 317 15.67 -6.37 35.85
CA LEU A 317 16.19 -7.23 36.91
C LEU A 317 17.72 -7.18 36.95
N ASP A 318 18.37 -7.16 35.79
CA ASP A 318 19.82 -7.05 35.72
C ASP A 318 20.33 -5.67 36.14
N ALA A 319 19.63 -4.59 35.82
CA ALA A 319 19.97 -3.23 36.25
C ALA A 319 19.90 -3.05 37.77
N VAL A 320 18.98 -3.75 38.44
CA VAL A 320 18.79 -3.72 39.90
C VAL A 320 19.64 -4.79 40.62
N GLY A 321 20.33 -5.67 39.88
CA GLY A 321 21.16 -6.73 40.46
C GLY A 321 20.36 -7.90 41.05
N ALA A 322 19.12 -8.08 40.61
CA ALA A 322 18.19 -9.11 41.07
C ALA A 322 17.87 -10.16 39.99
N LEU A 323 18.68 -10.26 38.93
CA LEU A 323 18.46 -11.19 37.83
C LEU A 323 18.67 -12.65 38.28
N PRO A 324 17.63 -13.51 38.24
CA PRO A 324 17.80 -14.93 38.50
C PRO A 324 18.65 -15.59 37.42
N TYR A 325 19.53 -16.51 37.81
CA TYR A 325 20.35 -17.25 36.86
C TYR A 325 19.50 -17.99 35.82
N GLY A 326 19.76 -17.73 34.54
CA GLY A 326 19.10 -18.38 33.41
C GLY A 326 17.73 -17.80 33.01
N TYR A 327 17.19 -16.81 33.74
CA TYR A 327 15.95 -16.13 33.35
C TYR A 327 16.10 -15.42 31.99
N ASP A 328 17.19 -14.67 31.85
CA ASP A 328 17.58 -13.96 30.63
C ASP A 328 17.75 -14.89 29.43
N ILE A 329 18.37 -16.06 29.64
CA ILE A 329 18.54 -17.09 28.60
C ILE A 329 17.19 -17.64 28.17
N GLY A 330 16.34 -18.02 29.14
CA GLY A 330 15.02 -18.59 28.85
C GLY A 330 14.14 -17.62 28.07
N VAL A 331 14.08 -16.37 28.51
CA VAL A 331 13.28 -15.33 27.84
C VAL A 331 13.82 -14.99 26.45
N SER A 332 15.14 -14.93 26.29
CA SER A 332 15.79 -14.68 24.99
C SER A 332 15.50 -15.80 23.98
N ILE A 333 15.54 -17.07 24.41
CA ILE A 333 15.17 -18.20 23.54
C ILE A 333 13.70 -18.10 23.13
N VAL A 334 12.79 -17.81 24.07
CA VAL A 334 11.36 -17.67 23.78
C VAL A 334 11.10 -16.54 22.78
N PHE A 335 11.66 -15.36 23.01
CA PHE A 335 11.53 -14.22 22.09
C PHE A 335 12.17 -14.51 20.72
N GLY A 336 13.31 -15.20 20.70
CA GLY A 336 13.99 -15.63 19.47
C GLY A 336 13.15 -16.59 18.64
N LEU A 337 12.48 -17.56 19.27
CA LEU A 337 11.58 -18.50 18.58
C LEU A 337 10.33 -17.82 18.02
N VAL A 338 9.71 -16.90 18.78
CA VAL A 338 8.56 -16.12 18.30
C VAL A 338 8.99 -15.22 17.12
N SER A 339 10.13 -14.55 17.24
CA SER A 339 10.68 -13.72 16.16
C SER A 339 11.00 -14.55 14.91
N PHE A 340 11.50 -15.78 15.08
CA PHE A 340 11.78 -16.71 13.99
C PHE A 340 10.50 -17.15 13.28
N TYR A 341 9.43 -17.40 14.04
CA TYR A 341 8.11 -17.66 13.48
C TYR A 341 7.59 -16.46 12.66
N CYS A 342 7.72 -15.24 13.18
CA CYS A 342 7.33 -14.03 12.45
C CYS A 342 8.15 -13.84 11.16
N PHE A 343 9.46 -14.09 11.21
CA PHE A 343 10.34 -14.07 10.04
C PHE A 343 9.87 -15.06 8.97
N LEU A 344 9.60 -16.31 9.35
CA LEU A 344 9.16 -17.35 8.44
C LEU A 344 7.77 -17.00 7.86
N SER A 345 6.82 -16.60 8.71
CA SER A 345 5.49 -16.18 8.27
C SER A 345 5.55 -15.00 7.31
N GLY A 346 6.45 -14.04 7.53
CA GLY A 346 6.68 -12.92 6.62
C GLY A 346 7.12 -13.38 5.24
N LEU A 347 8.11 -14.28 5.17
CA LEU A 347 8.60 -14.84 3.90
C LEU A 347 7.51 -15.61 3.14
N PHE A 348 6.76 -16.46 3.84
CA PHE A 348 5.66 -17.22 3.23
C PHE A 348 4.56 -16.29 2.70
N ASN A 349 4.17 -15.26 3.47
CA ASN A 349 3.14 -14.30 3.06
C ASN A 349 3.56 -13.42 1.86
N MET A 350 4.86 -13.22 1.65
CA MET A 350 5.38 -12.52 0.47
C MET A 350 5.38 -13.41 -0.77
N THR A 351 5.67 -14.70 -0.61
CA THR A 351 5.86 -15.63 -1.73
C THR A 351 4.58 -16.31 -2.21
N PHE A 352 3.66 -16.64 -1.29
CA PHE A 352 2.45 -17.40 -1.61
C PHE A 352 1.20 -16.52 -1.57
N LEU A 353 0.22 -16.84 -2.41
CA LEU A 353 -1.02 -16.07 -2.54
C LEU A 353 -1.96 -16.27 -1.33
N THR A 354 -1.96 -17.47 -0.75
CA THR A 354 -2.67 -17.80 0.48
C THR A 354 -1.71 -17.87 1.66
N PRO A 355 -2.06 -17.32 2.84
CA PRO A 355 -1.21 -17.39 4.02
C PRO A 355 -1.06 -18.85 4.46
N GLN A 356 0.15 -19.39 4.35
CA GLN A 356 0.47 -20.79 4.68
C GLN A 356 0.70 -20.99 6.18
N LEU A 357 1.11 -19.94 6.89
CA LEU A 357 1.37 -19.97 8.32
C LEU A 357 0.28 -19.19 9.08
N PRO A 358 -0.31 -19.79 10.13
CA PRO A 358 -1.41 -19.16 10.85
C PRO A 358 -0.94 -18.00 11.74
N LEU A 359 -1.22 -16.77 11.31
CA LEU A 359 -0.98 -15.56 12.13
C LEU A 359 -1.93 -15.42 13.33
N GLY A 360 -2.99 -16.22 13.37
CA GLY A 360 -4.07 -16.13 14.35
C GLY A 360 -5.00 -14.94 14.10
N ARG A 361 -6.15 -14.93 14.79
CA ARG A 361 -7.09 -13.81 14.76
C ARG A 361 -6.70 -12.80 15.84
N ALA A 362 -7.11 -11.54 15.68
CA ALA A 362 -7.01 -10.54 16.74
C ALA A 362 -7.70 -11.06 18.02
N LEU A 363 -7.03 -10.89 19.15
CA LEU A 363 -7.52 -11.32 20.48
C LEU A 363 -8.69 -10.46 20.94
N VAL A 364 -8.59 -9.15 20.68
CA VAL A 364 -9.67 -8.20 20.94
C VAL A 364 -10.13 -7.69 19.59
N ARG A 365 -11.35 -8.07 19.20
CA ARG A 365 -12.06 -7.37 18.15
C ARG A 365 -12.68 -6.14 18.78
N LEU A 366 -12.36 -4.95 18.27
CA LEU A 366 -13.18 -3.75 18.53
C LEU A 366 -14.56 -3.98 17.89
N SER A 367 -15.40 -4.76 18.55
CA SER A 367 -16.85 -4.65 18.40
C SER A 367 -17.32 -3.64 19.43
N GLY A 368 -17.62 -2.41 18.99
CA GLY A 368 -18.31 -1.43 19.83
C GLY A 368 -17.43 -0.34 20.45
N VAL A 369 -17.04 0.64 19.63
CA VAL A 369 -17.21 2.09 19.95
C VAL A 369 -17.94 2.76 18.78
N GLY A 370 -18.93 2.04 18.26
CA GLY A 370 -20.01 2.50 17.39
C GLY A 370 -21.26 1.86 17.99
N GLY A 371 -22.26 2.68 18.32
CA GLY A 371 -23.40 2.31 19.16
C GLY A 371 -24.08 1.02 18.70
N GLY A 372 -24.43 0.17 19.66
CA GLY A 372 -25.28 -0.98 19.41
C GLY A 372 -26.64 -0.57 18.86
N GLY A 373 -27.14 -1.35 17.89
CA GLY A 373 -28.57 -1.43 17.61
C GLY A 373 -29.09 -0.70 16.37
N ARG A 374 -28.47 -0.91 15.20
CA ARG A 374 -29.11 -1.08 13.87
C ARG A 374 -28.04 -1.52 12.88
N ASP A 375 -28.45 -2.28 11.86
CA ASP A 375 -27.62 -3.10 10.96
C ASP A 375 -26.23 -2.54 10.62
N ILE A 376 -25.20 -3.37 10.84
CA ILE A 376 -23.81 -3.10 10.45
C ILE A 376 -23.79 -2.77 8.96
N CYS A 377 -23.30 -1.58 8.58
CA CYS A 377 -23.06 -1.22 7.18
C CYS A 377 -22.19 -2.32 6.52
N PRO A 378 -22.72 -3.09 5.55
CA PRO A 378 -22.00 -4.17 4.92
C PRO A 378 -20.90 -3.62 4.01
N HIS A 379 -19.66 -4.03 4.27
CA HIS A 379 -18.50 -3.77 3.43
C HIS A 379 -18.32 -4.95 2.48
N LEU A 380 -18.72 -4.78 1.22
CA LEU A 380 -18.83 -5.86 0.26
C LEU A 380 -17.81 -5.72 -0.87
N PRO A 381 -17.08 -6.78 -1.27
CA PRO A 381 -16.03 -6.68 -2.27
C PRO A 381 -16.60 -6.37 -3.66
N GLY A 382 -16.17 -5.25 -4.27
CA GLY A 382 -16.66 -4.79 -5.58
C GLY A 382 -16.32 -5.72 -6.75
N ARG A 383 -15.33 -6.61 -6.57
CA ARG A 383 -14.92 -7.60 -7.58
C ARG A 383 -15.79 -8.86 -7.65
N LYS A 384 -16.84 -8.95 -6.82
CA LYS A 384 -17.78 -10.08 -6.83
C LYS A 384 -19.16 -9.62 -7.29
N ALA A 385 -19.71 -10.23 -8.34
CA ALA A 385 -21.05 -9.91 -8.83
C ALA A 385 -22.13 -10.04 -7.74
N THR A 386 -22.03 -11.06 -6.87
CA THR A 386 -22.95 -11.25 -5.74
C THR A 386 -22.95 -10.08 -4.75
N ALA A 387 -21.80 -9.45 -4.53
CA ALA A 387 -21.67 -8.27 -3.67
C ALA A 387 -22.30 -7.03 -4.32
N VAL A 388 -22.11 -6.83 -5.62
CA VAL A 388 -22.76 -5.72 -6.35
C VAL A 388 -24.28 -5.89 -6.35
N HIS A 389 -24.79 -7.10 -6.52
CA HIS A 389 -26.22 -7.40 -6.39
C HIS A 389 -26.76 -7.08 -4.99
N GLN A 390 -26.05 -7.44 -3.92
CA GLN A 390 -26.46 -7.11 -2.56
C GLN A 390 -26.55 -5.60 -2.34
N ILE A 391 -25.56 -4.83 -2.83
CA ILE A 391 -25.58 -3.36 -2.76
C ILE A 391 -26.72 -2.78 -3.59
N ALA A 392 -27.00 -3.35 -4.76
CA ALA A 392 -28.14 -2.95 -5.58
C ALA A 392 -29.47 -3.15 -4.85
N GLU A 393 -29.65 -4.26 -4.13
CA GLU A 393 -30.86 -4.50 -3.33
C GLU A 393 -30.99 -3.51 -2.16
N ILE A 394 -29.88 -3.15 -1.50
CA ILE A 394 -29.87 -2.10 -0.47
C ILE A 394 -30.35 -0.78 -1.09
N MET A 395 -29.81 -0.37 -2.23
CA MET A 395 -30.22 0.86 -2.92
C MET A 395 -31.68 0.83 -3.37
N LYS A 396 -32.13 -0.31 -3.91
CA LYS A 396 -33.54 -0.52 -4.30
C LYS A 396 -34.48 -0.52 -3.11
N SER A 397 -34.01 -0.81 -1.90
CA SER A 397 -34.79 -0.71 -0.65
C SER A 397 -34.82 0.70 -0.04
N GLY A 398 -34.18 1.68 -0.69
CA GLY A 398 -34.11 3.07 -0.21
C GLY A 398 -32.83 3.40 0.58
N GLY A 399 -31.85 2.50 0.58
CA GLY A 399 -30.54 2.73 1.20
C GLY A 399 -29.59 3.58 0.35
N ILE A 400 -28.60 4.19 1.00
CA ILE A 400 -27.53 4.96 0.36
C ILE A 400 -26.20 4.22 0.54
N CYS A 401 -25.42 4.16 -0.54
CA CYS A 401 -24.22 3.32 -0.57
C CYS A 401 -22.98 4.10 -0.99
N GLY A 402 -21.82 3.68 -0.47
CA GLY A 402 -20.50 4.09 -0.98
C GLY A 402 -20.11 3.26 -2.20
N MET A 403 -19.66 3.91 -3.27
CA MET A 403 -19.31 3.25 -4.53
C MET A 403 -17.95 3.73 -5.07
N PRO A 404 -17.09 2.81 -5.56
CA PRO A 404 -15.86 3.17 -6.27
C PRO A 404 -16.16 3.75 -7.66
N THR A 405 -15.28 4.59 -8.18
CA THR A 405 -15.39 5.15 -9.54
C THR A 405 -14.02 5.20 -10.23
N ASP A 406 -13.99 5.65 -11.48
CA ASP A 406 -12.79 6.02 -12.25
C ASP A 406 -12.06 7.26 -11.71
N THR A 407 -12.67 7.95 -10.75
CA THR A 407 -12.12 9.08 -10.03
C THR A 407 -12.10 8.77 -8.53
N VAL A 408 -12.85 9.50 -7.71
CA VAL A 408 -12.93 9.33 -6.26
C VAL A 408 -14.12 8.44 -5.85
N TYR A 409 -14.15 7.95 -4.62
CA TYR A 409 -15.33 7.30 -4.06
C TYR A 409 -16.47 8.30 -3.89
N VAL A 410 -17.68 7.84 -4.17
CA VAL A 410 -18.89 8.64 -4.13
C VAL A 410 -19.97 8.00 -3.26
N LEU A 411 -20.87 8.83 -2.74
CA LEU A 411 -22.08 8.42 -2.06
C LEU A 411 -23.23 8.46 -3.06
N VAL A 412 -23.96 7.36 -3.17
CA VAL A 412 -24.97 7.17 -4.21
C VAL A 412 -26.32 6.76 -3.63
N ALA A 413 -27.39 7.21 -4.30
CA ALA A 413 -28.76 6.83 -4.03
C ALA A 413 -29.49 6.53 -5.34
N ALA A 414 -30.46 5.61 -5.34
CA ALA A 414 -31.28 5.34 -6.51
C ALA A 414 -32.23 6.51 -6.81
N CYS A 415 -32.32 6.98 -8.07
CA CYS A 415 -33.18 8.13 -8.41
C CYS A 415 -34.67 7.83 -8.24
N ASN A 416 -35.09 6.58 -8.47
CA ASN A 416 -36.47 6.13 -8.29
C ASN A 416 -36.86 5.91 -6.81
N ARG A 417 -36.00 6.33 -5.87
CA ARG A 417 -36.22 6.30 -4.42
C ARG A 417 -36.03 7.71 -3.86
N PRO A 418 -37.05 8.58 -3.94
CA PRO A 418 -36.95 9.97 -3.48
C PRO A 418 -36.45 10.11 -2.03
N GLU A 419 -36.87 9.19 -1.16
CA GLU A 419 -36.42 9.11 0.23
C GLU A 419 -34.92 8.87 0.38
N ALA A 420 -34.32 8.04 -0.49
CA ALA A 420 -32.90 7.74 -0.48
C ALA A 420 -32.07 8.94 -0.98
N VAL A 421 -32.56 9.63 -2.01
CA VAL A 421 -31.95 10.87 -2.52
C VAL A 421 -31.97 11.95 -1.44
N GLN A 422 -33.10 12.13 -0.75
CA GLN A 422 -33.20 13.07 0.38
C GLN A 422 -32.27 12.68 1.53
N LYS A 423 -32.15 11.39 1.84
CA LYS A 423 -31.20 10.87 2.84
C LYS A 423 -29.76 11.21 2.46
N ALA A 424 -29.33 10.89 1.23
CA ALA A 424 -27.99 11.19 0.74
C ALA A 424 -27.66 12.69 0.76
N TYR A 425 -28.62 13.54 0.40
CA TYR A 425 -28.48 14.99 0.49
C TYR A 425 -28.31 15.45 1.95
N SER A 426 -29.16 14.96 2.85
CA SER A 426 -29.20 15.35 4.27
C SER A 426 -28.00 14.85 5.07
N CYS A 427 -27.28 13.84 4.58
CA CYS A 427 -26.05 13.38 5.22
C CYS A 427 -24.97 14.48 5.32
N LYS A 428 -25.04 15.51 4.47
CA LYS A 428 -24.07 16.61 4.37
C LYS A 428 -24.65 17.89 4.99
N GLN A 429 -23.97 18.44 6.00
CA GLN A 429 -24.43 19.62 6.75
C GLN A 429 -24.44 20.94 5.92
N GLN A 430 -23.70 21.01 4.82
CA GLN A 430 -23.62 22.17 3.92
C GLN A 430 -23.87 21.76 2.46
N ALA A 431 -24.96 21.02 2.21
CA ALA A 431 -25.31 20.54 0.86
C ALA A 431 -25.90 21.63 -0.07
N GLN A 432 -26.13 22.85 0.43
CA GLN A 432 -26.75 23.93 -0.34
C GLN A 432 -25.84 24.49 -1.45
N ASP A 433 -24.52 24.46 -1.27
CA ASP A 433 -23.58 25.06 -2.22
C ASP A 433 -23.19 24.14 -3.40
N ARG A 434 -23.47 22.83 -3.31
CA ARG A 434 -23.11 21.85 -4.34
C ARG A 434 -24.22 20.82 -4.54
N PRO A 435 -25.08 21.00 -5.55
CA PRO A 435 -26.17 20.07 -5.79
C PRO A 435 -25.66 18.68 -6.23
N MET A 436 -26.47 17.66 -6.03
CA MET A 436 -26.14 16.30 -6.48
C MET A 436 -26.13 16.23 -8.02
N SER A 437 -25.36 15.30 -8.55
CA SER A 437 -25.31 14.99 -9.99
C SER A 437 -26.10 13.73 -10.30
N LEU A 438 -26.55 13.58 -11.55
CA LEU A 438 -27.28 12.41 -12.04
C LEU A 438 -26.34 11.53 -12.86
N TRP A 439 -26.20 10.25 -12.52
CA TRP A 439 -25.34 9.35 -13.27
C TRP A 439 -26.14 8.25 -13.94
N VAL A 440 -25.73 7.92 -15.17
CA VAL A 440 -26.30 6.88 -16.03
C VAL A 440 -25.22 5.86 -16.38
N SER A 441 -25.60 4.63 -16.69
CA SER A 441 -24.68 3.57 -17.11
C SER A 441 -24.40 3.59 -18.61
N SER A 442 -25.28 4.23 -19.38
CA SER A 442 -25.17 4.37 -20.83
C SER A 442 -26.02 5.55 -21.27
N ILE A 443 -25.61 6.21 -22.36
CA ILE A 443 -26.41 7.26 -23.00
C ILE A 443 -27.79 6.76 -23.43
N ASN A 444 -27.93 5.46 -23.72
CA ASN A 444 -29.21 4.85 -24.10
C ASN A 444 -30.30 4.99 -23.01
N GLN A 445 -29.92 5.21 -21.73
CA GLN A 445 -30.88 5.51 -20.66
C GLN A 445 -31.56 6.87 -20.84
N LEU A 446 -31.01 7.75 -21.69
CA LEU A 446 -31.55 9.06 -22.06
C LEU A 446 -32.31 9.04 -23.39
N GLU A 447 -32.37 7.91 -24.10
CA GLU A 447 -33.04 7.82 -25.41
C GLU A 447 -34.49 8.34 -25.38
N PRO A 448 -35.31 8.05 -24.34
CA PRO A 448 -36.69 8.54 -24.29
C PRO A 448 -36.83 10.07 -24.25
N VAL A 449 -35.73 10.78 -23.94
CA VAL A 449 -35.70 12.25 -23.84
C VAL A 449 -34.75 12.87 -24.86
N ARG A 450 -34.29 12.08 -25.83
CA ARG A 450 -33.40 12.51 -26.90
C ARG A 450 -33.94 13.70 -27.69
N SER A 451 -35.24 13.70 -28.00
CA SER A 451 -35.91 14.80 -28.72
C SER A 451 -35.94 16.12 -27.94
N LEU A 452 -35.74 16.06 -26.61
CA LEU A 452 -35.66 17.24 -25.75
C LEU A 452 -34.21 17.76 -25.59
N LEU A 453 -33.24 17.06 -26.18
CA LEU A 453 -31.82 17.43 -26.20
C LEU A 453 -31.42 17.82 -27.62
N SER A 454 -30.50 18.77 -27.75
CA SER A 454 -30.02 19.17 -29.08
C SER A 454 -29.17 18.06 -29.73
N PRO A 455 -29.20 17.91 -31.07
CA PRO A 455 -28.39 16.91 -31.76
C PRO A 455 -26.89 17.05 -31.45
N LEU A 456 -26.40 18.29 -31.39
CA LEU A 456 -25.00 18.58 -31.05
C LEU A 456 -24.64 18.13 -29.63
N LEU A 457 -25.54 18.31 -28.66
CA LEU A 457 -25.35 17.84 -27.29
C LEU A 457 -25.31 16.31 -27.21
N TRP A 458 -26.24 15.65 -27.89
CA TRP A 458 -26.32 14.19 -27.94
C TRP A 458 -25.06 13.57 -28.53
N ASP A 459 -24.54 14.14 -29.62
CA ASP A 459 -23.31 13.67 -30.25
C ASP A 459 -22.08 13.93 -29.39
N PHE A 460 -22.04 15.06 -28.69
CA PHE A 460 -20.97 15.36 -27.75
C PHE A 460 -20.99 14.39 -26.57
N MET A 461 -22.15 14.09 -25.98
CA MET A 461 -22.31 13.05 -24.97
C MET A 461 -21.85 11.69 -25.48
N SER A 462 -22.26 11.30 -26.69
CA SER A 462 -21.91 10.02 -27.31
C SER A 462 -20.42 9.86 -27.57
N ALA A 463 -19.74 10.94 -27.95
CA ALA A 463 -18.30 10.92 -28.22
C ALA A 463 -17.45 11.01 -26.95
N ALA A 464 -17.95 11.71 -25.93
CA ALA A 464 -17.22 11.94 -24.69
C ALA A 464 -17.41 10.84 -23.65
N TRP A 465 -18.49 10.06 -23.70
CA TRP A 465 -18.81 9.04 -22.69
C TRP A 465 -18.69 7.60 -23.22
N PRO A 466 -18.35 6.63 -22.36
CA PRO A 466 -18.06 6.75 -20.91
C PRO A 466 -16.71 7.43 -20.63
N SER A 467 -16.65 8.32 -19.63
CA SER A 467 -15.39 8.98 -19.22
C SER A 467 -15.48 9.75 -17.89
N SER A 468 -14.34 10.35 -17.49
CA SER A 468 -14.22 11.30 -16.39
C SER A 468 -14.68 12.74 -16.71
N ILE A 469 -15.59 12.91 -17.67
CA ILE A 469 -16.22 14.19 -18.02
C ILE A 469 -17.64 14.22 -17.46
N SER A 470 -17.99 15.26 -16.70
CA SER A 470 -19.37 15.56 -16.27
C SER A 470 -19.89 16.75 -17.05
N MET A 471 -21.10 16.64 -17.60
CA MET A 471 -21.71 17.67 -18.44
C MET A 471 -22.86 18.36 -17.70
N VAL A 472 -22.85 19.68 -17.66
CA VAL A 472 -23.94 20.49 -17.11
C VAL A 472 -24.87 20.89 -18.25
N ILE A 473 -26.12 20.43 -18.19
CA ILE A 473 -27.13 20.67 -19.24
C ILE A 473 -28.35 21.38 -18.67
N PRO A 474 -29.20 22.00 -19.50
CA PRO A 474 -30.43 22.64 -19.03
C PRO A 474 -31.33 21.65 -18.30
N ARG A 475 -31.87 22.08 -17.17
CA ARG A 475 -32.89 21.33 -16.44
C ARG A 475 -34.20 21.36 -17.25
N GLY A 476 -34.90 20.23 -17.32
CA GLY A 476 -36.21 20.17 -17.98
C GLY A 476 -37.13 19.08 -17.44
N PRO A 477 -38.37 18.99 -17.96
CA PRO A 477 -39.37 17.99 -17.56
C PRO A 477 -38.90 16.54 -17.74
N TRP A 478 -37.91 16.33 -18.63
CA TRP A 478 -37.27 15.04 -18.88
C TRP A 478 -36.77 14.35 -17.60
N MET A 479 -36.45 15.11 -16.54
CA MET A 479 -36.03 14.54 -15.26
C MET A 479 -37.11 13.70 -14.55
N GLU A 480 -38.39 13.94 -14.83
CA GLU A 480 -39.50 13.22 -14.18
C GLU A 480 -39.47 11.72 -14.52
N MET A 481 -38.89 11.34 -15.66
CA MET A 481 -38.77 9.94 -16.10
C MET A 481 -37.97 9.06 -15.12
N PHE A 482 -37.12 9.65 -14.29
CA PHE A 482 -36.26 8.90 -13.36
C PHE A 482 -36.90 8.63 -12.00
N GLY A 483 -38.17 9.02 -11.80
CA GLY A 483 -38.90 8.73 -10.56
C GLY A 483 -38.43 9.55 -9.36
N LEU A 484 -37.86 10.73 -9.60
CA LEU A 484 -37.27 11.58 -8.55
C LEU A 484 -38.30 12.22 -7.61
N GLY A 485 -39.54 12.45 -8.07
CA GLY A 485 -40.58 13.15 -7.31
C GLY A 485 -40.07 14.44 -6.65
N GLU A 486 -40.42 14.62 -5.39
CA GLU A 486 -40.01 15.80 -4.59
C GLU A 486 -38.50 15.92 -4.37
N SER A 487 -37.73 14.84 -4.57
CA SER A 487 -36.28 14.86 -4.40
C SER A 487 -35.53 15.51 -5.57
N ALA A 488 -36.23 15.78 -6.68
CA ALA A 488 -35.67 16.40 -7.88
C ALA A 488 -35.02 17.78 -7.61
N LYS A 489 -35.39 18.46 -6.53
CA LYS A 489 -34.80 19.74 -6.08
C LYS A 489 -33.37 19.60 -5.54
N HIS A 490 -32.96 18.39 -5.15
CA HIS A 490 -31.62 18.11 -4.60
C HIS A 490 -30.59 17.76 -5.69
N ILE A 491 -31.04 17.57 -6.93
CA ILE A 491 -30.21 17.22 -8.08
C ILE A 491 -30.16 18.40 -9.04
N GLY A 492 -28.95 18.90 -9.30
CA GLY A 492 -28.74 20.13 -10.05
C GLY A 492 -29.25 21.40 -9.34
N THR A 493 -29.20 22.51 -10.08
CA THR A 493 -29.81 23.79 -9.73
C THR A 493 -31.21 23.89 -10.35
N PRO A 494 -31.99 24.95 -10.05
CA PRO A 494 -33.25 25.20 -10.75
C PRO A 494 -33.10 25.35 -12.28
N GLN A 495 -31.92 25.73 -12.78
CA GLN A 495 -31.67 26.00 -14.20
C GLN A 495 -30.93 24.88 -14.92
N SER A 496 -30.10 24.10 -14.22
CA SER A 496 -29.19 23.14 -14.86
C SER A 496 -28.87 21.93 -14.00
N ILE A 497 -28.49 20.83 -14.62
CA ILE A 497 -28.16 19.56 -13.98
C ILE A 497 -26.83 19.01 -14.51
N ALA A 498 -25.99 18.52 -13.60
CA ALA A 498 -24.77 17.81 -13.95
C ALA A 498 -25.07 16.32 -14.17
N ILE A 499 -24.72 15.80 -15.33
CA ILE A 499 -24.86 14.40 -15.72
C ILE A 499 -23.50 13.76 -16.04
N ARG A 500 -23.34 12.47 -15.76
CA ARG A 500 -22.13 11.69 -16.08
C ARG A 500 -22.44 10.23 -16.41
N ASN A 501 -21.71 9.67 -17.36
CA ASN A 501 -21.53 8.22 -17.52
C ASN A 501 -20.08 7.84 -17.16
N PRO A 502 -19.83 7.24 -15.98
CA PRO A 502 -18.47 6.97 -15.51
C PRO A 502 -17.80 5.81 -16.25
N ASP A 503 -16.48 5.90 -16.48
CA ASP A 503 -15.69 4.80 -17.04
C ASP A 503 -15.24 3.81 -15.96
N CYS A 504 -16.20 3.23 -15.24
CA CYS A 504 -15.93 2.31 -14.15
C CYS A 504 -16.87 1.11 -14.22
N VAL A 505 -16.32 -0.06 -14.52
CA VAL A 505 -17.09 -1.31 -14.69
C VAL A 505 -18.02 -1.59 -13.50
N ILE A 506 -17.53 -1.41 -12.27
CA ILE A 506 -18.31 -1.64 -11.05
C ILE A 506 -19.47 -0.64 -10.95
N ALA A 507 -19.20 0.65 -11.20
CA ALA A 507 -20.22 1.69 -11.17
C ALA A 507 -21.28 1.49 -12.26
N THR A 508 -20.86 1.27 -13.50
CA THR A 508 -21.74 0.99 -14.64
C THR A 508 -22.60 -0.23 -14.38
N HIS A 509 -22.03 -1.31 -13.83
CA HIS A 509 -22.78 -2.52 -13.49
C HIS A 509 -23.81 -2.27 -12.39
N LEU A 510 -23.46 -1.51 -11.34
CA LEU A 510 -24.41 -1.16 -10.28
C LEU A 510 -25.56 -0.30 -10.82
N ILE A 511 -25.25 0.73 -11.62
CA ILE A 511 -26.25 1.61 -12.24
C ILE A 511 -27.17 0.81 -13.18
N ASN A 512 -26.67 -0.18 -13.90
CA ASN A 512 -27.50 -1.07 -14.72
C ASN A 512 -28.50 -1.88 -13.87
N LEU A 513 -28.14 -2.28 -12.66
CA LEU A 513 -29.02 -3.06 -11.77
C LEU A 513 -30.07 -2.22 -11.06
N VAL A 514 -29.75 -0.96 -10.76
CA VAL A 514 -30.59 -0.06 -9.94
C VAL A 514 -31.40 0.92 -10.78
N GLY A 515 -30.90 1.29 -11.97
CA GLY A 515 -31.35 2.45 -12.73
C GLY A 515 -30.47 3.69 -12.45
N PRO A 516 -30.79 4.85 -13.04
CA PRO A 516 -30.05 6.08 -12.83
C PRO A 516 -29.92 6.45 -11.35
N ILE A 517 -28.77 7.01 -10.97
CA ILE A 517 -28.43 7.26 -9.56
C ILE A 517 -28.12 8.73 -9.32
N ALA A 518 -28.47 9.21 -8.13
CA ALA A 518 -28.05 10.52 -7.64
C ALA A 518 -26.71 10.36 -6.92
N VAL A 519 -25.74 11.22 -7.25
CA VAL A 519 -24.35 11.09 -6.80
C VAL A 519 -23.87 12.37 -6.14
N THR A 520 -23.26 12.21 -4.98
CA THR A 520 -22.51 13.26 -4.27
C THR A 520 -21.16 12.72 -3.81
N SER A 521 -20.22 13.60 -3.47
CA SER A 521 -18.92 13.18 -2.96
C SER A 521 -19.05 12.51 -1.58
N ALA A 522 -18.30 11.43 -1.33
CA ALA A 522 -18.39 10.61 -0.11
C ALA A 522 -17.62 11.19 1.10
N ASN A 523 -17.64 12.52 1.26
CA ASN A 523 -16.95 13.27 2.29
C ASN A 523 -17.88 14.36 2.87
N PRO A 524 -17.74 14.69 4.17
CA PRO A 524 -18.30 15.89 4.76
C PRO A 524 -17.88 17.14 3.97
N THR A 525 -18.74 18.15 3.96
CA THR A 525 -18.45 19.39 3.23
C THR A 525 -17.18 20.06 3.76
N GLY A 526 -16.29 20.44 2.84
CA GLY A 526 -15.01 21.08 3.18
C GLY A 526 -13.83 20.14 3.40
N GLU A 527 -14.07 18.83 3.54
CA GLU A 527 -13.00 17.84 3.69
C GLU A 527 -12.45 17.38 2.33
N ALA A 528 -11.26 16.78 2.34
CA ALA A 528 -10.68 16.13 1.17
C ALA A 528 -11.60 15.04 0.61
N ASP A 529 -11.50 14.78 -0.70
CA ASP A 529 -12.25 13.70 -1.33
C ASP A 529 -11.83 12.32 -0.80
N THR A 530 -12.73 11.36 -0.98
CA THR A 530 -12.60 10.01 -0.44
C THR A 530 -12.00 9.13 -1.51
N THR A 531 -10.80 8.60 -1.31
CA THR A 531 -10.07 7.81 -2.33
C THR A 531 -10.00 6.33 -1.97
N HIS A 532 -10.72 5.88 -0.94
CA HIS A 532 -10.72 4.48 -0.52
C HIS A 532 -12.00 4.14 0.24
N HIS A 533 -12.49 2.90 0.08
CA HIS A 533 -13.72 2.43 0.74
C HIS A 533 -13.70 2.59 2.27
N ASN A 534 -12.57 2.32 2.93
CA ASN A 534 -12.42 2.54 4.38
C ASN A 534 -12.66 4.00 4.80
N GLN A 535 -12.31 4.97 3.95
CA GLN A 535 -12.52 6.38 4.27
C GLN A 535 -14.00 6.77 4.16
N VAL A 536 -14.81 6.08 3.34
CA VAL A 536 -16.25 6.34 3.20
C VAL A 536 -16.93 6.12 4.55
N TYR A 537 -16.75 4.94 5.13
CA TYR A 537 -17.36 4.61 6.42
C TYR A 537 -16.72 5.40 7.57
N ALA A 538 -15.40 5.64 7.55
CA ALA A 538 -14.75 6.45 8.58
C ALA A 538 -15.29 7.90 8.64
N LYS A 539 -15.65 8.48 7.48
CA LYS A 539 -16.15 9.86 7.40
C LYS A 539 -17.67 9.98 7.59
N LEU A 540 -18.44 9.04 7.05
CA LEU A 540 -19.90 9.10 7.05
C LEU A 540 -20.55 8.25 8.14
N GLY A 541 -19.82 7.27 8.69
CA GLY A 541 -20.27 6.38 9.76
C GLY A 541 -21.57 5.67 9.43
N ASP A 542 -22.45 5.60 10.43
CA ASP A 542 -23.75 4.91 10.36
C ASP A 542 -24.79 5.60 9.46
N LYS A 543 -24.41 6.68 8.76
CA LYS A 543 -25.27 7.31 7.76
C LYS A 543 -25.31 6.52 6.45
N VAL A 544 -24.34 5.63 6.21
CA VAL A 544 -24.22 4.83 4.99
C VAL A 544 -24.74 3.42 5.23
N ASP A 545 -25.55 2.91 4.31
CA ASP A 545 -26.22 1.61 4.44
C ASP A 545 -25.45 0.46 3.75
N GLY A 546 -24.36 0.75 3.04
CA GLY A 546 -23.48 -0.24 2.42
C GLY A 546 -22.29 0.40 1.71
N VAL A 547 -21.16 -0.32 1.60
CA VAL A 547 -19.97 0.17 0.88
C VAL A 547 -19.44 -0.93 -0.05
N LEU A 548 -19.29 -0.61 -1.33
CA LEU A 548 -18.56 -1.43 -2.28
C LEU A 548 -17.06 -1.19 -2.12
N CYS A 549 -16.31 -2.25 -1.81
CA CYS A 549 -14.88 -2.20 -1.54
C CYS A 549 -14.08 -2.65 -2.76
N ASP A 550 -13.39 -1.72 -3.42
CA ASP A 550 -12.45 -2.02 -4.52
C ASP A 550 -11.04 -1.45 -4.29
N GLY A 551 -10.64 -1.31 -3.02
CA GLY A 551 -9.33 -0.75 -2.70
C GLY A 551 -9.26 0.76 -2.91
N PRO A 552 -8.09 1.31 -3.27
CA PRO A 552 -7.93 2.72 -3.58
C PRO A 552 -8.55 3.06 -4.94
N SER A 553 -9.04 4.29 -5.06
CA SER A 553 -9.39 4.91 -6.32
C SER A 553 -8.19 4.92 -7.27
N PRO A 554 -8.41 4.70 -8.59
CA PRO A 554 -7.32 4.76 -9.57
C PRO A 554 -6.71 6.17 -9.67
N GLU A 555 -7.50 7.20 -9.36
CA GLU A 555 -7.09 8.60 -9.46
C GLU A 555 -7.43 9.37 -8.19
N ASN A 556 -6.64 10.42 -7.90
CA ASN A 556 -6.82 11.28 -6.73
C ASN A 556 -7.56 12.59 -7.05
N SER A 557 -7.94 12.80 -8.31
CA SER A 557 -8.60 14.01 -8.79
C SER A 557 -10.04 13.72 -9.22
N ALA A 558 -10.91 14.70 -9.04
CA ALA A 558 -12.31 14.61 -9.46
C ALA A 558 -12.47 14.76 -10.98
N SER A 559 -13.69 14.53 -11.48
CA SER A 559 -14.03 14.69 -12.90
C SER A 559 -13.93 16.15 -13.37
N THR A 560 -13.67 16.31 -14.67
CA THR A 560 -13.78 17.60 -15.38
C THR A 560 -15.25 17.94 -15.57
N VAL A 561 -15.68 19.14 -15.19
CA VAL A 561 -17.08 19.58 -15.24
C VAL A 561 -17.22 20.66 -16.31
N VAL A 562 -17.97 20.33 -17.37
CA VAL A 562 -18.16 21.12 -18.58
C VAL A 562 -19.54 21.75 -18.56
N ASP A 563 -19.62 23.05 -18.86
CA ASP A 563 -20.90 23.74 -19.05
C ASP A 563 -21.36 23.60 -20.50
N CYS A 564 -22.43 22.85 -20.69
CA CYS A 564 -23.06 22.60 -22.00
C CYS A 564 -24.42 23.32 -22.12
N THR A 565 -24.77 24.21 -21.19
CA THR A 565 -26.08 24.92 -21.21
C THR A 565 -26.28 25.80 -22.45
N LYS A 566 -25.19 26.26 -23.07
CA LYS A 566 -25.20 27.09 -24.29
C LYS A 566 -24.55 26.40 -25.49
N ILE A 567 -24.50 25.07 -25.49
CA ILE A 567 -23.78 24.29 -26.51
C ILE A 567 -24.26 24.58 -27.95
N GLU A 568 -25.54 24.93 -28.13
CA GLU A 568 -26.12 25.32 -29.43
C GLU A 568 -25.53 26.60 -30.01
N SER A 569 -25.03 27.51 -29.15
CA SER A 569 -24.30 28.71 -29.60
C SER A 569 -22.88 28.40 -30.11
N GLY A 570 -22.49 27.13 -30.13
CA GLY A 570 -21.16 26.68 -30.56
C GLY A 570 -20.08 26.82 -29.49
N HIS A 571 -20.47 27.06 -28.23
CA HIS A 571 -19.55 27.30 -27.12
C HIS A 571 -19.84 26.39 -25.93
N ILE A 572 -18.77 25.89 -25.29
CA ILE A 572 -18.81 25.16 -24.01
C ILE A 572 -17.95 25.89 -22.97
N GLY A 573 -18.40 25.88 -21.72
CA GLY A 573 -17.68 26.43 -20.57
C GLY A 573 -17.06 25.36 -19.68
N PHE A 574 -16.35 25.76 -18.63
CA PHE A 574 -15.75 24.84 -17.66
C PHE A 574 -15.98 25.36 -16.25
N PHE A 575 -16.69 24.58 -15.42
CA PHE A 575 -16.82 24.86 -13.98
C PHE A 575 -15.62 24.32 -13.20
N ARG A 576 -15.02 23.24 -13.68
CA ARG A 576 -13.83 22.62 -13.08
C ARG A 576 -13.04 21.84 -14.12
N VAL A 577 -11.72 22.00 -14.14
CA VAL A 577 -10.82 21.09 -14.86
C VAL A 577 -10.32 20.04 -13.87
N GLY A 578 -10.64 18.77 -14.14
CA GLY A 578 -10.30 17.62 -13.31
C GLY A 578 -9.32 16.69 -14.04
N LEU A 579 -9.58 15.39 -13.99
CA LEU A 579 -8.72 14.37 -14.62
C LEU A 579 -8.49 14.60 -16.13
N ILE A 580 -9.53 15.01 -16.86
CA ILE A 580 -9.45 15.22 -18.31
C ILE A 580 -9.05 16.67 -18.61
N PRO A 581 -7.91 16.93 -19.26
CA PRO A 581 -7.48 18.29 -19.57
C PRO A 581 -8.46 19.03 -20.49
N LYS A 582 -8.52 20.36 -20.31
CA LYS A 582 -9.39 21.25 -21.11
C LYS A 582 -9.18 21.07 -22.62
N SER A 583 -7.94 20.91 -23.07
CA SER A 583 -7.59 20.72 -24.48
C SER A 583 -8.22 19.47 -25.08
N GLN A 584 -8.24 18.36 -24.34
CA GLN A 584 -8.82 17.10 -24.80
C GLN A 584 -10.35 17.22 -24.93
N VAL A 585 -11.02 17.88 -23.98
CA VAL A 585 -12.47 18.12 -24.06
C VAL A 585 -12.81 18.99 -25.28
N LEU A 586 -12.04 20.07 -25.50
CA LEU A 586 -12.25 20.95 -26.66
C LEU A 586 -12.02 20.23 -27.98
N GLN A 587 -11.01 19.37 -28.05
CA GLN A 587 -10.75 18.56 -29.25
C GLN A 587 -11.95 17.66 -29.59
N ILE A 588 -12.50 16.95 -28.60
CA ILE A 588 -13.70 16.11 -28.79
C ILE A 588 -14.87 16.96 -29.30
N PHE A 589 -15.08 18.13 -28.70
CA PHE A 589 -16.16 19.03 -29.09
C PHE A 589 -15.99 19.57 -30.52
N GLU A 590 -14.79 20.00 -30.90
CA GLU A 590 -14.48 20.50 -32.25
C GLU A 590 -14.68 19.41 -33.32
N GLU A 591 -14.28 18.17 -33.03
CA GLU A 591 -14.51 17.04 -33.93
C GLU A 591 -16.01 16.78 -34.16
N VAL A 592 -16.81 16.86 -33.09
CA VAL A 592 -18.26 16.72 -33.16
C VAL A 592 -18.91 17.88 -33.91
N GLN A 593 -18.48 19.12 -33.67
CA GLN A 593 -18.96 20.30 -34.41
C GLN A 593 -18.68 20.18 -35.91
N LYS A 594 -17.47 19.72 -36.28
CA LYS A 594 -17.12 19.48 -37.69
C LYS A 594 -18.02 18.42 -38.31
N ARG A 595 -18.34 17.33 -37.61
CA ARG A 595 -19.25 16.29 -38.15
C ARG A 595 -20.65 16.84 -38.41
N ASN A 596 -21.19 17.61 -37.46
CA ASN A 596 -22.50 18.23 -37.59
C ASN A 596 -22.54 19.31 -38.69
N SER A 597 -21.49 20.11 -38.87
CA SER A 597 -21.42 21.11 -39.96
C SER A 597 -21.34 20.49 -41.36
N HIS A 598 -20.87 19.24 -41.48
CA HIS A 598 -20.83 18.50 -42.74
C HIS A 598 -22.10 17.66 -42.99
N GLY A 599 -23.20 17.91 -42.27
CA GLY A 599 -24.49 17.23 -42.46
C GLY A 599 -24.51 15.77 -41.99
N LYS A 600 -23.52 15.32 -41.22
CA LYS A 600 -23.51 13.98 -40.60
C LYS A 600 -24.08 14.06 -39.20
N ILE A 601 -25.41 14.19 -39.12
CA ILE A 601 -26.16 14.14 -37.86
C ILE A 601 -26.36 12.66 -37.50
N ASN A 602 -26.46 12.35 -36.21
CA ASN A 602 -26.74 11.00 -35.74
C ASN A 602 -28.09 10.47 -36.30
N PRO A 603 -28.13 9.25 -36.88
CA PRO A 603 -29.28 8.74 -37.61
C PRO A 603 -30.59 8.67 -36.81
N GLY A 604 -30.52 8.62 -35.47
CA GLY A 604 -31.74 8.71 -34.66
C GLY A 604 -32.40 10.10 -34.61
N PHE A 605 -31.81 11.12 -35.25
CA PHE A 605 -32.47 12.40 -35.56
C PHE A 605 -32.86 12.52 -37.05
N GLU A 606 -32.47 11.57 -37.91
CA GLU A 606 -32.87 11.59 -39.35
C GLU A 606 -34.35 11.25 -39.54
N ALA A 607 -34.94 10.44 -38.64
CA ALA A 607 -36.35 10.04 -38.72
C ALA A 607 -37.36 11.20 -38.50
N ASP A 608 -36.96 12.26 -37.78
CA ASP A 608 -37.79 13.45 -37.52
C ASP A 608 -37.66 14.52 -38.62
N LEU A 609 -36.76 14.34 -39.59
CA LEU A 609 -36.51 15.31 -40.68
C LEU A 609 -37.24 14.95 -42.00
N THR A 610 -37.99 13.86 -42.03
CA THR A 610 -38.79 13.44 -43.19
C THR A 610 -40.28 13.43 -42.86
N GLU A 611 -40.90 14.61 -42.91
CA GLU A 611 -42.21 14.85 -43.55
C GLU A 611 -42.53 16.36 -43.48
N PRO A 612 -42.50 17.10 -44.61
CA PRO A 612 -43.23 18.35 -44.68
C PRO A 612 -44.72 18.02 -44.83
N ASP A 613 -45.51 18.38 -43.83
CA ASP A 613 -46.98 18.35 -43.86
C ASP A 613 -47.47 19.15 -45.10
N PRO A 614 -48.13 18.51 -46.10
CA PRO A 614 -48.53 19.19 -47.31
C PRO A 614 -49.80 20.05 -47.16
N ASP A 615 -50.37 20.20 -45.96
CA ASP A 615 -51.70 20.77 -45.78
C ASP A 615 -51.78 22.14 -45.05
N LEU A 616 -50.76 22.98 -45.22
CA LEU A 616 -50.87 24.42 -44.92
C LEU A 616 -50.64 25.25 -46.19
N THR A 617 -51.58 25.11 -47.13
CA THR A 617 -51.74 26.08 -48.22
C THR A 617 -52.51 27.30 -47.72
N ASP A 618 -51.85 28.45 -47.88
CA ASP A 618 -52.32 29.82 -47.72
C ASP A 618 -53.71 30.07 -48.37
N PRO A 619 -54.77 30.41 -47.60
CA PRO A 619 -56.06 30.77 -48.16
C PRO A 619 -56.29 32.29 -48.12
N GLN A 620 -55.35 33.14 -48.55
CA GLN A 620 -55.65 34.57 -48.80
C GLN A 620 -54.91 35.16 -50.01
N ARG A 621 -55.13 34.60 -51.21
CA ARG A 621 -54.93 35.32 -52.48
C ARG A 621 -55.71 34.63 -53.59
N HIS A 622 -56.96 35.05 -53.79
CA HIS A 622 -57.68 35.11 -55.08
C HIS A 622 -59.19 35.09 -54.85
N THR A 623 -59.77 36.20 -54.40
CA THR A 623 -61.16 36.54 -54.73
C THR A 623 -61.37 38.03 -54.51
N GLU A 624 -60.98 38.86 -55.48
CA GLU A 624 -61.53 40.22 -55.60
C GLU A 624 -61.16 40.83 -56.97
N GLN A 625 -61.77 40.27 -58.02
CA GLN A 625 -62.01 40.99 -59.28
C GLN A 625 -63.35 40.51 -59.84
N HIS A 626 -64.45 41.02 -59.27
CA HIS A 626 -65.57 41.52 -60.07
C HIS A 626 -66.57 42.27 -59.20
N ASN A 627 -66.79 43.53 -59.57
CA ASN A 627 -68.07 44.25 -59.53
C ASN A 627 -68.55 44.83 -58.17
N ILE A 628 -68.44 46.16 -58.00
CA ILE A 628 -69.56 47.13 -58.15
C ILE A 628 -69.16 48.48 -57.49
N GLN A 629 -68.93 49.48 -58.34
CA GLN A 629 -69.60 50.79 -58.32
C GLN A 629 -70.24 51.26 -57.00
N SER A 630 -69.78 52.38 -56.41
CA SER A 630 -70.62 53.57 -56.13
C SER A 630 -69.94 54.60 -55.20
N THR A 631 -70.00 55.88 -55.65
CA THR A 631 -70.16 57.14 -54.88
C THR A 631 -69.05 57.57 -53.89
N GLU A 632 -68.27 58.60 -54.23
CA GLU A 632 -68.54 60.04 -53.97
C GLU A 632 -68.37 60.45 -52.49
N SER A 633 -67.24 61.09 -52.18
CA SER A 633 -67.12 62.46 -51.62
C SER A 633 -65.72 62.69 -51.06
#